data_AF-A0A2A5T0D8-F1
#
_entry.id   AF-A0A2A5T0D8-F1
#
_cell.length_a   1.000
_cell.length_b   1.000
_cell.length_c   1.000
_cell.angle_alpha   90.00
_cell.angle_beta   90.00
_cell.angle_gamma   90.00
#
_symmetry.space_group_name_H-M   'P 1'
#
loop_
_entity.id
_entity.type
_entity.pdbx_description
1 polymer ?
#
loop_
_entity_poly.entity_id
_entity_poly.type
_entity_poly.pdbx_seq_one_letter_code
_entity_poly.pdbx_strand_id
1 'polypeptide(L)' 'MNDKFYQLVVIGVDDPDRKEVLAVVDGYRESEVSWLEVLSQLTSQGISIAPECAIGDGLQTDANH' A
#
# COMPACT_ATOMS: atom_id res chain seq x y z
N MET A 1 7.32 -24.06 -9.54
CA MET A 1 7.28 -22.59 -9.55
C MET A 1 6.71 -22.17 -8.20
N ASN A 2 7.52 -21.48 -7.39
CA ASN A 2 7.07 -20.97 -6.09
C ASN A 2 6.46 -19.59 -6.34
N ASP A 3 5.24 -19.57 -6.85
CA ASP A 3 4.42 -18.36 -6.88
C ASP A 3 3.98 -18.08 -5.43
N LYS A 4 4.88 -17.42 -4.68
CA LYS A 4 4.52 -16.87 -3.39
C LYS A 4 3.55 -15.73 -3.67
N PHE A 5 2.30 -15.89 -3.28
CA PHE A 5 1.33 -14.82 -3.23
C PHE A 5 1.77 -13.83 -2.15
N TYR A 6 1.94 -12.57 -2.52
CA TYR A 6 2.21 -11.49 -1.59
C TYR A 6 0.92 -10.69 -1.40
N GLN A 7 0.70 -10.18 -0.20
CA GLN A 7 -0.51 -9.44 0.13
C GLN A 7 -0.10 -8.04 0.57
N LEU A 8 -0.60 -7.04 -0.14
CA LEU A 8 -0.44 -5.64 0.22
C LEU A 8 -1.61 -5.26 1.13
N VAL A 9 -1.27 -4.81 2.35
CA VAL A 9 -2.25 -4.36 3.34
C VAL A 9 -1.97 -2.90 3.65
N VAL A 10 -2.98 -2.05 3.48
CA VAL A 10 -2.91 -0.63 3.85
C VAL A 10 -3.71 -0.43 5.13
N ILE A 11 -3.05 0.15 6.12
CA ILE A 11 -3.65 0.47 7.42
C ILE A 11 -3.62 1.98 7.60
N GLY A 12 -4.79 2.56 7.81
CA GLY A 12 -4.95 3.97 8.18
C GLY A 12 -4.89 4.12 9.69
N VAL A 13 -4.29 5.22 10.15
CA VAL A 13 -4.30 5.64 11.56
C VAL A 13 -4.75 7.10 11.58
N ASP A 14 -5.83 7.37 12.29
CA ASP A 14 -6.46 8.70 12.39
C ASP A 14 -6.13 9.33 13.74
N ASP A 15 -6.50 8.63 14.82
CA ASP A 15 -6.11 8.90 16.21
C ASP A 15 -5.16 7.81 16.73
N PRO A 16 -4.39 8.05 17.82
CA PRO A 16 -3.45 7.08 18.39
C PRO A 16 -4.05 5.68 18.62
N ASP A 17 -5.35 5.65 18.92
CA ASP A 17 -6.10 4.45 19.26
C ASP A 17 -7.00 3.93 18.12
N ARG A 18 -7.04 4.62 16.97
CA ARG A 18 -7.89 4.24 15.84
C ARG A 18 -7.04 3.81 14.64
N LYS A 19 -6.91 2.49 14.49
CA LYS A 19 -6.27 1.85 13.34
C LYS A 19 -7.31 1.07 12.55
N GLU A 20 -7.38 1.31 11.26
CA GLU A 20 -8.36 0.68 10.37
C GLU A 20 -7.66 0.11 9.14
N VAL A 21 -8.06 -1.09 8.71
CA VAL A 21 -7.58 -1.65 7.44
C VAL A 21 -8.35 -0.97 6.32
N LEU A 22 -7.64 -0.22 5.47
CA LEU A 22 -8.21 0.55 4.38
C LEU A 22 -8.27 -0.24 3.07
N ALA A 23 -7.27 -1.10 2.83
CA ALA A 23 -7.23 -1.95 1.66
C ALA A 23 -6.44 -3.23 1.91
N VAL A 24 -6.85 -4.29 1.23
CA VAL A 24 -6.15 -5.57 1.18
C VAL A 24 -6.16 -6.01 -0.27
N VAL A 25 -5.00 -6.11 -0.88
CA VAL A 25 -4.87 -6.44 -2.31
C VAL A 25 -3.83 -7.53 -2.49
N ASP A 26 -4.17 -8.53 -3.29
CA ASP A 26 -3.22 -9.54 -3.73
C ASP A 26 -2.24 -8.90 -4.71
N GLY A 27 -0.95 -8.95 -4.38
CA GLY A 27 0.11 -8.31 -5.14
C GLY A 27 1.22 -9.27 -5.51
N TYR A 28 2.01 -8.88 -6.51
CA TYR A 28 3.35 -9.44 -6.69
C TYR A 28 4.33 -8.67 -5.79
N ARG A 29 5.38 -9.36 -5.31
CA ARG A 29 6.44 -8.75 -4.49
C ARG A 29 7.00 -7.51 -5.20
N GLU A 30 7.13 -6.39 -4.47
CA GLU A 30 7.92 -5.22 -4.90
C GLU A 30 7.45 -4.56 -6.20
N SER A 31 6.18 -4.67 -6.59
CA SER A 31 5.66 -3.99 -7.78
C SER A 31 5.17 -2.57 -7.48
N GLU A 32 5.81 -1.56 -8.09
CA GLU A 32 5.33 -0.16 -8.09
C GLU A 32 3.90 -0.05 -8.62
N VAL A 33 3.55 -0.89 -9.60
CA VAL A 33 2.20 -0.94 -10.19
C VAL A 33 1.16 -1.33 -9.15
N SER A 34 1.44 -2.33 -8.31
CA SER A 34 0.52 -2.75 -7.25
C SER A 34 0.29 -1.65 -6.20
N TRP A 35 1.31 -0.85 -5.89
CA TRP A 35 1.16 0.32 -5.00
C TRP A 35 0.32 1.43 -5.63
N LEU A 36 0.58 1.76 -6.89
CA LEU A 36 -0.17 2.79 -7.60
C LEU A 36 -1.65 2.46 -7.72
N GLU A 37 -1.98 1.20 -8.01
CA GLU A 37 -3.38 0.73 -8.09
C GLU A 37 -4.10 0.89 -6.75
N VAL A 38 -3.46 0.51 -5.64
CA VAL A 38 -4.06 0.64 -4.31
C VAL A 38 -4.24 2.09 -3.90
N LEU A 39 -3.24 2.96 -4.11
CA LEU A 39 -3.34 4.38 -3.79
C LEU A 39 -4.42 5.09 -4.63
N SER A 40 -4.54 4.72 -5.90
CA SER A 40 -5.58 5.24 -6.79
C SER A 40 -6.97 4.80 -6.33
N GLN A 41 -7.13 3.54 -5.91
CA GLN A 41 -8.38 3.04 -5.35
C GLN A 41 -8.76 3.81 -4.08
N LEU A 42 -7.84 3.99 -3.13
CA LEU A 42 -8.08 4.73 -1.89
C LEU A 42 -8.49 6.19 -2.17
N THR A 43 -7.81 6.84 -3.12
CA THR A 43 -8.17 8.19 -3.56
C THR A 43 -9.59 8.24 -4.13
N SER A 44 -9.95 7.27 -4.99
CA SER A 44 -11.30 7.18 -5.56
C SER A 44 -12.40 6.92 -4.51
N GLN A 45 -12.05 6.29 -3.39
CA GLN A 45 -12.95 6.00 -2.27
C GLN A 45 -13.10 7.19 -1.31
N GLY A 46 -12.47 8.33 -1.61
CA GLY A 46 -12.62 9.57 -0.85
C GLY A 46 -11.52 9.80 0.20
N ILE A 47 -10.47 8.98 0.23
CA ILE A 47 -9.24 9.31 0.98
C ILE A 47 -8.47 10.34 0.16
N SER A 48 -8.91 11.60 0.25
CA SER A 48 -8.33 12.73 -0.48
C SER A 48 -7.30 13.51 0.35
N ILE A 49 -7.17 13.19 1.64
CA ILE A 49 -6.21 13.80 2.55
C ILE A 49 -4.94 12.94 2.52
N ALA A 50 -3.80 13.57 2.19
CA ALA A 50 -2.51 12.92 2.27
C ALA A 50 -2.21 12.56 3.75
N PRO A 51 -1.72 11.34 4.04
CA PRO A 51 -1.35 10.97 5.39
C PRO A 51 -0.18 11.82 5.89
N GLU A 52 -0.14 12.09 7.19
CA GLU A 52 1.00 12.79 7.82
C GLU A 52 2.31 11.99 7.69
N CYS A 53 2.21 10.66 7.69
CA CYS A 53 3.32 9.75 7.50
C CYS A 53 2.85 8.47 6.80
N ALA A 54 3.62 7.99 5.81
CA ALA A 54 3.41 6.71 5.16
C ALA A 54 4.70 5.89 5.26
N ILE A 55 4.59 4.66 5.77
CA ILE A 55 5.69 3.69 5.88
C ILE A 55 5.22 2.39 5.24
N GLY A 56 6.00 1.85 4.31
CA GLY A 56 5.79 0.53 3.73
C GLY A 56 7.04 -0.32 3.94
N ASP A 57 6.86 -1.57 4.35
CA ASP A 57 7.92 -2.57 4.28
C ASP A 57 7.75 -3.33 2.95
N GLY A 58 8.75 -3.22 2.08
CA GLY A 58 8.68 -3.69 0.69
C GLY A 58 8.81 -2.54 -0.32
N LEU A 59 10.01 -1.97 -0.40
CA LEU A 59 10.42 -1.16 -1.55
C LEU A 59 11.91 -1.40 -1.80
N GLN A 60 12.23 -2.32 -2.72
CA GLN A 60 13.50 -2.24 -3.42
C GLN A 60 13.30 -1.19 -4.51
N THR A 61 13.81 0.01 -4.29
CA THR A 61 13.98 0.97 -5.37
C THR A 61 15.00 0.35 -6.32
N ASP A 62 14.57 -0.12 -7.49
CA ASP A 62 15.47 -0.33 -8.62
C ASP A 62 15.96 1.05 -9.09
N ALA A 63 16.88 1.62 -8.32
CA ALA A 63 17.69 2.75 -8.73
C ALA A 63 18.89 2.19 -9.50
N ASN A 64 18.69 1.88 -10.78
CA ASN A 64 19.69 1.67 -11.85
C ASN A 64 18.96 1.13 -13.10
N HIS A 65 19.26 1.43 -14.37
CA HIS A 65 20.48 1.95 -15.02
C HIS A 65 21.79 1.69 -14.29
#